data_AF-A0A8T4LLK4-F1
#
_entry.id   AF-A0A8T4LLK4-F1
#
_cell.length_a   1.000
_cell.length_b   1.000
_cell.length_c   1.000
_cell.angle_alpha   90.00
_cell.angle_beta   90.00
_cell.angle_gamma   90.00
#
_symmetry.space_group_name_H-M   'P 1'
#
loop_
_entity.id
_entity.type
_entity.pdbx_description
1 polymer ?
#
loop_
_entity_poly.entity_id
_entity_poly.type
_entity_poly.pdbx_seq_one_letter_code
_entity_poly.pdbx_strand_id
1 'polypeptide(L)'
;MDHRESLKKAAAIARIKLSAQEEERLVSEIDEALKVFSKIDAFKDYVEEPKFTGARKLRSDSIKKCDIDPFSNSKLIKNRKFIGPKLVD
;
A
#
# COMPACT_ATOMS: atom_id res chain seq x y z
N MET A 1 5.63 -12.07 -19.73
CA MET A 1 4.44 -11.52 -19.05
C MET A 1 4.14 -10.18 -19.68
N ASP A 2 2.87 -9.80 -19.82
CA ASP A 2 2.53 -8.43 -20.19
C ASP A 2 2.67 -7.53 -18.96
N HIS A 3 3.73 -6.71 -18.93
CA HIS A 3 4.00 -5.78 -17.83
C HIS A 3 2.95 -4.67 -17.72
N ARG A 4 2.26 -4.35 -18.82
CA ARG A 4 1.15 -3.38 -18.83
C ARG A 4 -0.08 -3.95 -18.13
N GLU A 5 -0.43 -5.19 -18.39
CA GLU A 5 -1.51 -5.88 -17.67
C GLU A 5 -1.19 -6.00 -16.17
N SER A 6 0.06 -6.31 -15.84
CA SER A 6 0.53 -6.42 -14.46
C SER A 6 0.49 -5.08 -13.72
N LEU A 7 0.86 -3.99 -14.39
CA LEU A 7 0.75 -2.63 -13.87
C LEU A 7 -0.69 -2.27 -13.53
N LYS A 8 -1.65 -2.59 -14.40
CA LYS A 8 -3.08 -2.34 -14.13
C LYS A 8 -3.59 -3.09 -12.90
N LYS A 9 -3.20 -4.36 -12.76
CA LYS A 9 -3.56 -5.16 -11.57
C LYS A 9 -2.96 -4.57 -10.30
N ALA A 10 -1.68 -4.20 -10.33
CA ALA A 10 -1.02 -3.57 -9.19
C ALA A 10 -1.67 -2.23 -8.82
N ALA A 11 -1.99 -1.39 -9.81
CA ALA A 11 -2.68 -0.11 -9.60
C ALA A 11 -4.07 -0.31 -8.98
N ALA A 12 -4.83 -1.31 -9.44
CA ALA A 12 -6.13 -1.66 -8.88
C ALA A 12 -6.02 -2.10 -7.41
N ILE A 13 -5.05 -2.96 -7.08
CA ILE A 13 -4.80 -3.43 -5.71
C ILE A 13 -4.42 -2.25 -4.80
N ALA A 14 -3.57 -1.35 -5.29
CA ALA A 14 -3.14 -0.15 -4.57
C ALA A 14 -4.20 0.96 -4.54
N ARG A 15 -5.34 0.80 -5.21
CA ARG A 15 -6.40 1.80 -5.39
C ARG A 15 -5.91 3.10 -6.04
N ILE A 16 -4.97 2.99 -6.98
CA ILE A 16 -4.43 4.10 -7.77
C ILE A 16 -5.15 4.13 -9.13
N LYS A 17 -5.67 5.30 -9.51
CA LYS A 17 -6.17 5.54 -10.86
C LYS A 17 -5.04 6.10 -11.71
N LEU A 18 -4.67 5.39 -12.76
CA LEU A 18 -3.67 5.83 -13.73
C LEU A 18 -4.35 6.46 -14.94
N SER A 19 -3.81 7.59 -15.39
CA SER A 19 -4.09 8.10 -16.74
C SER A 19 -3.34 7.29 -17.79
N ALA A 20 -3.75 7.41 -19.07
CA ALA A 20 -3.07 6.72 -20.16
C ALA A 20 -1.60 7.15 -20.30
N GLN A 21 -1.30 8.43 -20.07
CA GLN A 21 0.07 8.96 -20.10
C GLN A 21 0.92 8.40 -18.95
N GLU A 22 0.35 8.26 -17.75
CA GLU A 22 1.04 7.63 -16.63
C GLU A 22 1.27 6.14 -16.86
N GLU A 23 0.31 5.44 -17.45
CA GLU A 23 0.45 4.03 -17.79
C GLU A 23 1.63 3.81 -18.75
N GLU A 24 1.73 4.59 -19.82
CA GLU A 24 2.83 4.46 -20.79
C GLU A 24 4.20 4.74 -20.15
N ARG A 25 4.31 5.80 -19.35
CA ARG A 25 5.55 6.14 -18.65
C ARG A 25 5.94 5.07 -17.63
N LEU A 26 5.00 4.64 -16.80
CA LEU A 26 5.26 3.71 -15.70
C LEU A 26 5.58 2.30 -16.17
N VAL A 27 5.07 1.86 -17.33
CA VAL A 27 5.49 0.57 -17.90
C VAL A 27 7.01 0.55 -18.12
N SER A 28 7.57 1.61 -18.70
CA SER A 28 9.02 1.71 -18.92
C SER A 28 9.81 1.78 -17.61
N GLU A 29 9.37 2.61 -16.66
CA GLU A 29 10.04 2.76 -15.35
C GLU A 29 10.03 1.45 -14.54
N ILE A 30 8.92 0.71 -14.60
CA ILE A 30 8.79 -0.57 -13.89
C ILE A 30 9.66 -1.65 -14.53
N ASP A 31 9.74 -1.71 -15.86
CA ASP A 31 10.62 -2.67 -16.54
C ASP A 31 12.09 -2.46 -16.18
N GLU A 32 12.52 -1.20 -16.07
CA GLU A 32 13.87 -0.87 -15.60
C GLU A 32 14.08 -1.27 -14.13
N ALA A 33 13.12 -0.98 -13.26
CA ALA A 33 13.19 -1.37 -11.86
C ALA A 33 13.26 -2.90 -11.70
N LEU A 34 12.43 -3.64 -12.43
CA LEU A 34 12.40 -5.11 -12.39
C LEU A 34 13.72 -5.73 -12.89
N LYS A 35 14.39 -5.12 -13.87
CA LYS A 35 15.74 -5.52 -14.29
C LYS A 35 16.80 -5.31 -13.20
N VAL A 36 16.63 -4.33 -12.32
CA VAL A 36 17.52 -4.16 -11.17
C VAL A 36 17.25 -5.24 -10.12
N PHE A 37 15.97 -5.52 -9.83
CA PHE A 37 15.59 -6.53 -8.84
C PHE A 37 15.88 -7.97 -9.28
N SER A 38 15.91 -8.27 -10.57
CA SER A 38 16.30 -9.61 -11.06
C SER A 38 17.76 -9.97 -10.70
N LYS A 39 18.60 -8.99 -10.36
CA LYS A 39 19.95 -9.26 -9.83
C LYS A 39 19.93 -9.93 -8.45
N ILE A 40 18.84 -9.82 -7.71
CA ILE A 40 18.65 -10.51 -6.43
C ILE A 40 18.54 -12.04 -6.64
N ASP A 41 18.02 -12.47 -7.80
CA ASP A 41 17.96 -13.90 -8.14
C ASP A 41 19.35 -14.55 -8.23
N ALA A 42 20.42 -13.76 -8.38
CA ALA A 42 21.80 -14.27 -8.34
C ALA A 42 22.21 -14.78 -6.95
N PHE A 43 21.44 -14.46 -5.90
CA PHE A 43 21.65 -14.89 -4.52
C PHE A 43 20.68 -16.01 -4.10
N LYS A 44 20.11 -16.77 -5.06
CA LYS A 44 19.12 -17.84 -4.78
C LYS A 44 19.57 -18.91 -3.79
N ASP A 45 20.88 -19.15 -3.69
CA ASP A 45 21.46 -20.13 -2.75
C ASP A 45 21.82 -19.51 -1.39
N TYR A 46 21.52 -18.23 -1.17
CA TYR A 46 21.79 -17.54 0.08
C TYR A 46 20.71 -17.86 1.12
N VAL A 47 21.04 -18.73 2.07
CA VAL A 47 20.17 -19.18 3.15
C VAL A 47 20.44 -18.34 4.40
N GLU A 48 19.87 -17.14 4.47
CA GLU A 48 19.77 -16.36 5.71
C GLU A 48 18.30 -16.24 6.11
N GLU A 49 18.00 -16.40 7.39
CA GLU A 49 16.65 -16.17 7.89
C GLU A 49 16.24 -14.70 7.67
N PRO A 50 15.01 -14.44 7.19
CA PRO A 50 14.52 -13.08 7.06
C PRO A 50 14.48 -12.40 8.43
N LYS A 51 15.12 -11.23 8.53
CA LYS A 51 15.15 -10.44 9.76
C LYS A 51 13.79 -9.81 10.02
N PHE A 52 13.02 -10.40 10.91
CA PHE A 52 11.84 -9.77 11.49
C PHE A 52 12.23 -9.09 12.82
N THR A 53 11.82 -7.84 13.00
CA THR A 53 11.97 -7.17 14.29
C THR A 53 10.75 -7.49 15.17
N GLY A 54 10.97 -7.94 16.40
CA GLY A 54 9.85 -8.27 17.28
C GLY A 54 10.23 -8.60 18.73
N ALA A 55 10.40 -7.58 19.57
CA ALA A 55 10.19 -7.77 21.00
C ALA A 55 8.68 -7.86 21.27
N ARG A 56 8.23 -8.88 22.01
CA ARG A 56 6.83 -9.00 22.47
C ARG A 56 6.51 -7.84 23.40
N LYS A 57 5.90 -6.78 22.87
CA LYS A 57 5.36 -5.68 23.68
C LYS A 57 3.95 -6.03 24.11
N LEU A 58 3.78 -6.32 25.40
CA LEU A 58 2.46 -6.47 26.00
C LEU A 58 1.89 -5.08 26.31
N ARG A 59 0.59 -4.90 26.04
CA ARG A 59 -0.16 -3.69 26.40
C ARG A 59 -1.04 -4.01 27.61
N SER A 60 -1.03 -3.14 28.62
CA SER A 60 -1.95 -3.24 29.75
C SER A 60 -3.40 -3.06 29.30
N ASP A 61 -4.31 -3.80 29.93
CA ASP A 61 -5.75 -3.66 29.70
C ASP A 61 -6.33 -2.51 30.56
N SER A 62 -5.95 -1.29 30.21
CA SER A 62 -6.35 -0.07 30.90
C SER A 62 -7.07 0.88 29.93
N ILE A 63 -8.19 1.44 30.37
CA ILE A 63 -8.94 2.45 29.60
C ILE A 63 -8.09 3.73 29.47
N LYS A 64 -7.99 4.29 28.26
CA LYS A 64 -7.38 5.59 27.99
C LYS A 64 -8.44 6.55 27.47
N LYS A 65 -8.46 7.78 27.99
CA LYS A 65 -9.29 8.86 27.44
C LYS A 65 -8.73 9.29 26.08
N CYS A 66 -9.63 9.58 25.13
CA CYS A 66 -9.26 10.16 23.85
C CYS A 66 -9.33 11.68 23.99
N ASP A 67 -8.18 12.33 24.11
CA ASP A 67 -8.09 13.79 24.30
C ASP A 67 -8.18 14.56 22.97
N ILE A 68 -8.21 13.84 21.84
CA ILE A 68 -8.23 14.40 20.50
C ILE A 68 -9.63 14.25 19.92
N ASP A 69 -10.12 15.28 19.21
CA ASP A 69 -11.33 15.16 18.42
C ASP A 69 -11.10 14.21 17.22
N PRO A 70 -11.76 13.04 17.16
CA PRO A 70 -11.56 12.06 16.10
C PRO A 70 -11.96 12.58 14.71
N PHE A 71 -12.63 13.73 14.64
CA PHE A 71 -13.15 14.33 13.41
C PHE A 71 -12.28 15.47 12.86
N SER A 72 -11.30 15.94 13.64
CA SER A 72 -10.51 17.15 13.35
C SER A 72 -9.88 17.21 11.96
N ASN A 73 -9.50 16.07 11.37
CA ASN A 73 -8.82 16.01 10.08
C ASN A 73 -9.67 15.49 8.92
N SER A 74 -10.97 15.23 9.13
CA SER A 74 -11.80 14.69 8.05
C SER A 74 -12.40 15.78 7.18
N LYS A 75 -12.30 15.58 5.86
CA LYS A 75 -12.86 16.48 4.85
C LYS A 75 -14.38 16.42 4.76
N LEU A 76 -15.00 15.28 5.10
CA LEU A 76 -16.43 15.05 4.92
C LEU A 76 -17.05 14.46 6.19
N ILE A 77 -17.73 15.32 6.96
CA ILE A 77 -18.42 14.95 8.20
C ILE A 77 -19.82 15.56 8.19
N LYS A 78 -20.81 14.78 8.62
CA LYS A 78 -22.15 15.27 8.94
C LYS A 78 -22.65 14.53 10.16
N ASN A 79 -23.23 15.23 11.12
CA ASN A 79 -23.80 14.64 12.33
C ASN A 79 -22.82 13.69 13.07
N ARG A 80 -21.55 14.09 13.20
CA ARG A 80 -20.46 13.27 13.79
C ARG A 80 -20.28 11.89 13.13
N LYS A 81 -20.51 11.80 11.81
CA LYS A 81 -20.26 10.62 11.00
C LYS A 81 -19.41 10.97 9.80
N PHE A 82 -18.48 10.08 9.44
CA PHE A 82 -17.77 10.16 8.17
C PHE A 82 -18.74 9.85 7.02
N ILE A 83 -18.72 10.67 5.98
CA ILE A 83 -19.52 10.43 4.77
C ILE A 83 -18.58 10.07 3.63
N GLY A 84 -18.94 9.03 2.88
CA GLY A 84 -18.29 8.64 1.64
C GLY A 84 -19.31 8.15 0.62
N PRO A 85 -18.89 7.90 -0.62
CA PRO A 85 -19.73 7.26 -1.61
C PRO A 85 -20.23 5.92 -1.07
N LYS A 86 -21.53 5.65 -1.23
CA LYS A 86 -22.11 4.35 -0.90
C LYS A 86 -21.51 3.32 -1.85
N LEU A 87 -21.03 2.20 -1.32
CA LEU A 87 -20.66 1.05 -2.14
C LEU A 87 -21.94 0.55 -2.82
N VAL A 88 -21.94 0.55 -4.14
CA VAL A 88 -22.99 -0.03 -4.97
C VAL A 88 -22.34 -1.21 -5.68
N ASP A 89 -22.95 -2.38 -5.54
CA ASP A 89 -22.53 -3.62 -6.21
C ASP A 89 -22.89 -3.59 -7.69
#